data_AF-A0A1I0VHW3-F1
#
_entry.id   AF-A0A1I0VHW3-F1
#
_cell.length_a   1.000
_cell.length_b   1.000
_cell.length_c   1.000
_cell.angle_alpha   90.00
_cell.angle_beta   90.00
_cell.angle_gamma   90.00
#
_symmetry.space_group_name_H-M   'P 1'
#
loop_
_entity.id
_entity.type
_entity.pdbx_description
1 polymer ?
#
loop_
_entity_poly.entity_id
_entity_poly.type
_entity_poly.pdbx_seq_one_letter_code
_entity_poly.pdbx_strand_id
1 'polypeptide(L)'
;MPNTLGKTDICNLALRHIGVRPVNNVETDPDVAATEMNSIWNNAVQNVLRASEWGFAKKIKPLALLADETVIGWQFLYTYPRDCAMFWKVESPVSVRNHEFEHKFELLLSPDTNTPVIATNVEGAYGRYTAVVTDTTRWDSSFVDCLAWRLALDACPRLSTDAQDYQNCYRGYSAALSNAMTMNQREDKNNHEKFGFFINVR
;
A
#
# COMPACT_ATOMS: atom_id res chain seq x y z
N MET A 1 -3.52 -12.12 10.23
CA MET A 1 -4.70 -11.91 11.11
C MET A 1 -4.78 -10.42 11.45
N PRO A 2 -5.99 -9.85 11.63
CA PRO A 2 -6.16 -8.45 12.02
C PRO A 2 -5.48 -8.19 13.36
N ASN A 3 -4.74 -7.07 13.44
CA ASN A 3 -3.99 -6.69 14.61
C ASN A 3 -4.88 -5.93 15.61
N THR A 4 -4.60 -6.00 16.92
CA THR A 4 -5.31 -5.19 17.94
C THR A 4 -4.52 -3.96 18.38
N LEU A 5 -3.36 -3.71 17.77
CA LEU A 5 -2.48 -2.61 18.14
C LEU A 5 -3.04 -1.26 17.67
N GLY A 6 -3.09 -0.32 18.60
CA GLY A 6 -3.38 1.08 18.32
C GLY A 6 -2.14 1.82 17.81
N LYS A 7 -2.34 3.08 17.40
CA LYS A 7 -1.27 3.97 16.95
C LYS A 7 -0.11 4.07 17.95
N THR A 8 -0.43 4.28 19.24
CA THR A 8 0.59 4.35 20.31
C THR A 8 1.41 3.07 20.42
N ASP A 9 0.79 1.90 20.29
CA ASP A 9 1.50 0.63 20.39
C ASP A 9 2.49 0.45 19.24
N ILE A 10 2.09 0.82 18.03
CA ILE A 10 2.94 0.75 16.83
C ILE A 10 4.11 1.73 16.93
N CYS A 11 3.86 2.96 17.41
CA CYS A 11 4.92 3.92 17.71
C CYS A 11 5.87 3.39 18.78
N ASN A 12 5.36 2.71 19.81
CA ASN A 12 6.18 2.10 20.85
C ASN A 12 7.01 0.92 20.33
N LEU A 13 6.54 0.17 19.33
CA LEU A 13 7.38 -0.82 18.62
C LEU A 13 8.54 -0.12 17.90
N ALA A 14 8.27 0.98 17.19
CA ALA A 14 9.29 1.76 16.51
C ALA A 14 10.35 2.33 17.47
N LEU A 15 9.92 2.93 18.59
CA LEU A 15 10.83 3.48 19.61
C LEU A 15 11.76 2.42 20.20
N ARG A 16 11.29 1.18 20.38
CA ARG A 16 12.11 0.06 20.86
C ARG A 16 13.23 -0.31 19.89
N HIS A 17 13.01 -0.19 18.57
CA HIS A 17 14.05 -0.49 17.58
C HIS A 17 15.26 0.47 17.66
N ILE A 18 15.05 1.69 18.15
CA ILE A 18 16.08 2.73 18.30
C ILE A 18 16.48 2.96 19.76
N GLY A 19 16.08 2.07 20.68
CA GLY A 19 16.45 2.15 22.10
C GLY A 19 15.81 3.30 22.88
N VAL A 20 14.77 3.94 22.35
CA VAL A 20 14.06 5.04 23.03
C VAL A 20 12.94 4.48 23.91
N ARG A 21 12.70 5.12 25.06
CA ARG A 21 11.66 4.68 26.00
C ARG A 21 10.27 4.82 25.37
N PRO A 22 9.34 3.89 25.66
CA PRO A 22 7.97 3.98 25.19
C PRO A 22 7.24 5.15 25.83
N VAL A 23 6.24 5.67 25.11
CA VAL A 23 5.33 6.74 25.55
C VAL A 23 3.97 6.16 25.94
N ASN A 24 3.20 6.89 26.77
CA ASN A 24 1.88 6.43 27.20
C ASN A 24 0.81 6.74 26.15
N ASN A 25 0.91 7.91 25.52
CA ASN A 25 0.02 8.32 24.44
C ASN A 25 0.75 9.23 23.46
N VAL A 26 0.97 8.74 22.24
CA VAL A 26 1.71 9.47 21.21
C VAL A 26 1.01 10.76 20.75
N GLU A 27 -0.29 10.90 21.00
CA GLU A 27 -1.07 12.05 20.55
C GLU A 27 -1.15 13.17 21.59
N THR A 28 -0.99 12.85 22.87
CA THR A 28 -1.16 13.81 23.98
C THR A 28 0.09 14.05 24.79
N ASP A 29 1.05 13.11 24.79
CA ASP A 29 2.26 13.25 25.61
C ASP A 29 3.16 14.37 25.04
N PRO A 30 3.69 15.26 25.90
CA PRO A 30 4.53 16.38 25.47
C PRO A 30 5.97 15.98 25.13
N ASP A 31 6.32 14.70 25.29
CA ASP A 31 7.66 14.19 25.03
C ASP A 31 8.08 14.40 23.57
N VAL A 32 9.38 14.65 23.36
CA VAL A 32 9.96 14.82 22.01
C VAL A 32 9.71 13.59 21.15
N ALA A 33 9.79 12.39 21.75
CA ALA A 33 9.52 11.13 21.07
C ALA A 33 8.07 11.01 20.60
N ALA A 34 7.09 11.38 21.43
CA ALA A 34 5.68 11.37 21.08
C ALA A 34 5.37 12.36 19.96
N THR A 35 5.86 13.59 20.10
CA THR A 35 5.70 14.65 19.11
C THR A 35 6.27 14.25 17.74
N GLU A 36 7.48 13.69 17.73
CA GLU A 36 8.12 13.24 16.49
C GLU A 36 7.33 12.12 15.83
N MET A 37 7.02 11.04 16.57
CA MET A 37 6.28 9.89 16.06
C MET A 37 4.90 10.29 15.50
N ASN A 38 4.21 11.21 16.17
CA ASN A 38 2.93 11.72 15.68
C ASN A 38 3.08 12.51 14.37
N SER A 39 4.14 13.31 14.23
CA SER A 39 4.38 14.12 13.04
C SER A 39 4.69 13.29 11.79
N ILE A 40 5.46 12.21 11.94
CA ILE A 40 5.87 11.34 10.83
C ILE A 40 4.83 10.26 10.49
N TRP A 41 3.90 9.97 11.40
CA TRP A 41 2.92 8.89 11.30
C TRP A 41 2.24 8.81 9.93
N ASN A 42 1.62 9.92 9.50
CA ASN A 42 0.83 9.94 8.27
C ASN A 42 1.70 9.66 7.04
N ASN A 43 2.91 10.20 6.99
CA ASN A 43 3.83 9.98 5.88
C ASN A 43 4.32 8.53 5.85
N ALA A 44 4.71 7.97 7.00
CA ALA A 44 5.16 6.60 7.11
C ALA A 44 4.06 5.60 6.68
N VAL A 45 2.82 5.80 7.15
CA VAL A 45 1.67 4.96 6.75
C VAL A 45 1.45 5.01 5.24
N GLN A 46 1.45 6.20 4.63
CA GLN A 46 1.29 6.35 3.19
C GLN A 46 2.42 5.68 2.40
N ASN A 47 3.67 5.81 2.85
CA ASN A 47 4.82 5.19 2.20
C ASN A 47 4.72 3.67 2.22
N VAL A 48 4.40 3.09 3.38
CA VAL A 48 4.29 1.62 3.51
C VAL A 48 3.10 1.09 2.73
N LEU A 49 1.94 1.78 2.72
CA LEU A 49 0.79 1.38 1.90
C LEU A 49 1.14 1.34 0.40
N ARG A 50 2.00 2.23 -0.07
CA ARG A 50 2.45 2.26 -1.48
C ARG A 50 3.54 1.23 -1.79
N ALA A 51 4.22 0.69 -0.79
CA ALA A 51 5.37 -0.18 -0.98
C ALA A 51 5.00 -1.60 -1.44
N SER A 52 3.75 -2.05 -1.25
CA SER A 52 3.32 -3.40 -1.61
C SER A 52 1.80 -3.48 -1.84
N GLU A 53 1.37 -4.56 -2.50
CA GLU A 53 -0.03 -4.95 -2.63
C GLU A 53 -0.50 -5.66 -1.34
N TRP A 54 -0.88 -4.89 -0.33
CA TRP A 54 -1.35 -5.44 0.95
C TRP A 54 -2.72 -6.10 0.83
N GLY A 55 -2.85 -7.36 1.26
CA GLY A 55 -4.09 -8.13 1.15
C GLY A 55 -5.29 -7.43 1.81
N PHE A 56 -5.12 -6.85 3.00
CA PHE A 56 -6.19 -6.17 3.74
C PHE A 56 -6.68 -4.86 3.08
N ALA A 57 -5.84 -4.24 2.25
CA ALA A 57 -6.10 -2.96 1.59
C ALA A 57 -6.30 -3.10 0.08
N LYS A 58 -6.18 -4.32 -0.47
CA LYS A 58 -6.42 -4.60 -1.88
C LYS A 58 -7.89 -4.37 -2.21
N LYS A 59 -8.16 -3.53 -3.21
CA LYS A 59 -9.50 -3.33 -3.79
C LYS A 59 -9.47 -3.52 -5.30
N ILE A 60 -10.53 -4.14 -5.81
CA ILE A 60 -10.84 -4.20 -7.23
C ILE A 60 -12.20 -3.51 -7.40
N LYS A 61 -12.25 -2.44 -8.18
CA LYS A 61 -13.46 -1.62 -8.33
C LYS A 61 -13.66 -1.22 -9.80
N PRO A 62 -14.90 -1.21 -10.31
CA PRO A 62 -15.17 -0.60 -11.61
C PRO A 62 -14.80 0.89 -11.57
N LEU A 63 -14.04 1.32 -12.57
CA LEU A 63 -13.63 2.70 -12.72
C LEU A 63 -14.75 3.53 -13.33
N ALA A 64 -14.93 4.77 -12.85
CA ALA A 64 -15.95 5.66 -13.41
C ALA A 64 -15.39 6.41 -14.62
N LEU A 65 -16.01 6.18 -15.77
CA LEU A 65 -15.62 6.75 -17.07
C LEU A 65 -15.88 8.26 -17.11
N LEU A 66 -14.92 9.00 -17.65
CA LEU A 66 -15.06 10.41 -18.02
C LEU A 66 -15.37 10.47 -19.52
N ALA A 67 -16.66 10.45 -19.86
CA ALA A 67 -17.11 10.36 -21.26
C ALA A 67 -16.89 11.66 -22.06
N ASP A 68 -16.81 12.80 -21.36
CA ASP A 68 -16.69 14.13 -21.98
C ASP A 68 -15.22 14.54 -22.23
N GLU A 69 -14.26 13.75 -21.75
CA GLU A 69 -12.82 14.04 -21.85
C GLU A 69 -12.11 13.02 -22.73
N THR A 70 -11.19 13.48 -23.57
CA THR A 70 -10.35 12.62 -24.41
C THR A 70 -8.89 13.06 -24.34
N VAL A 71 -7.98 12.09 -24.45
CA VAL A 71 -6.53 12.32 -24.47
C VAL A 71 -5.95 11.58 -25.67
N ILE A 72 -5.02 12.24 -26.35
CA ILE A 72 -4.33 11.66 -27.51
C ILE A 72 -3.57 10.40 -27.09
N GLY A 73 -3.78 9.30 -27.82
CA GLY A 73 -3.08 8.03 -27.61
C GLY A 73 -3.84 7.00 -26.77
N TRP A 74 -4.95 7.38 -26.14
CA TRP A 74 -5.78 6.49 -25.32
C TRP A 74 -7.26 6.57 -25.72
N GLN A 75 -7.98 5.45 -25.62
CA GLN A 75 -9.39 5.40 -26.00
C GLN A 75 -10.34 5.84 -24.87
N PHE A 76 -9.99 5.59 -23.61
CA PHE A 76 -10.86 5.84 -22.46
C PHE A 76 -10.10 6.53 -21.32
N LEU A 77 -10.80 7.44 -20.64
CA LEU A 77 -10.34 8.09 -19.42
C LEU A 77 -11.26 7.74 -18.26
N TYR A 78 -10.65 7.47 -17.12
CA TYR A 78 -11.36 7.13 -15.90
C TYR A 78 -10.90 8.00 -14.73
N THR A 79 -11.81 8.27 -13.81
CA THR A 79 -11.48 8.94 -12.55
C THR A 79 -10.54 8.08 -11.69
N TYR A 80 -9.53 8.72 -11.10
CA TYR A 80 -8.69 8.07 -10.10
C TYR A 80 -9.48 7.93 -8.78
N PRO A 81 -9.57 6.72 -8.16
CA PRO A 81 -10.34 6.55 -6.94
C PRO A 81 -9.80 7.40 -5.77
N ARG A 82 -10.68 8.08 -5.05
CA ARG A 82 -10.28 8.99 -3.93
C ARG A 82 -9.58 8.27 -2.79
N ASP A 83 -9.90 7.00 -2.57
CA ASP A 83 -9.31 6.17 -1.54
C ASP A 83 -8.09 5.37 -2.03
N CYS A 84 -7.54 5.67 -3.21
CA CYS A 84 -6.42 4.93 -3.78
C CYS A 84 -5.06 5.47 -3.29
N ALA A 85 -4.35 4.67 -2.48
CA ALA A 85 -2.99 4.95 -2.07
C ALA A 85 -1.97 4.68 -3.19
N MET A 86 -2.14 3.56 -3.90
CA MET A 86 -1.30 3.16 -5.03
C MET A 86 -2.13 2.34 -6.03
N PHE A 87 -2.10 2.74 -7.29
CA PHE A 87 -2.77 2.03 -8.38
C PHE A 87 -1.81 1.03 -9.02
N TRP A 88 -2.27 -0.21 -9.22
CA TRP A 88 -1.41 -1.29 -9.69
C TRP A 88 -1.74 -1.73 -11.10
N LYS A 89 -3.01 -2.05 -11.37
CA LYS A 89 -3.41 -2.70 -12.63
C LYS A 89 -4.80 -2.28 -13.08
N VAL A 90 -4.99 -2.27 -14.39
CA VAL A 90 -6.30 -2.27 -15.04
C VAL A 90 -6.68 -3.71 -15.40
N GLU A 91 -7.93 -4.06 -15.14
CA GLU A 91 -8.53 -5.35 -15.46
C GLU A 91 -9.79 -5.14 -16.32
N SER A 92 -10.10 -6.06 -17.22
CA SER A 92 -11.38 -6.05 -17.94
C SER A 92 -12.35 -7.06 -17.32
N PRO A 93 -13.68 -6.86 -17.44
CA PRO A 93 -14.68 -7.82 -16.94
C PRO A 93 -14.50 -9.24 -17.51
N VAL A 94 -13.94 -9.34 -18.73
CA VAL A 94 -13.70 -10.59 -19.44
C VAL A 94 -12.36 -11.23 -19.03
N SER A 95 -11.37 -10.43 -18.59
CA SER A 95 -10.02 -10.91 -18.27
C SER A 95 -9.81 -11.30 -16.80
N VAL A 96 -10.78 -11.04 -15.90
CA VAL A 96 -10.64 -11.22 -14.44
C VAL A 96 -10.23 -12.65 -14.03
N ARG A 97 -10.49 -13.66 -14.87
CA ARG A 97 -10.10 -15.06 -14.60
C ARG A 97 -8.89 -15.54 -15.39
N ASN A 98 -8.64 -15.00 -16.58
CA ASN A 98 -7.63 -15.57 -17.48
C ASN A 98 -6.22 -15.05 -17.27
N HIS A 99 -5.98 -13.92 -16.58
CA HIS A 99 -4.63 -13.36 -16.37
C HIS A 99 -3.77 -13.19 -17.66
N GLU A 100 -4.35 -13.38 -18.85
CA GLU A 100 -3.61 -13.51 -20.10
C GLU A 100 -3.20 -12.17 -20.71
N PHE A 101 -3.77 -11.05 -20.23
CA PHE A 101 -3.51 -9.73 -20.78
C PHE A 101 -3.32 -8.71 -19.68
N GLU A 102 -2.07 -8.28 -19.47
CA GLU A 102 -1.79 -7.07 -18.72
C GLU A 102 -2.19 -5.87 -19.57
N HIS A 103 -3.21 -5.15 -19.12
CA HIS A 103 -3.72 -3.98 -19.83
C HIS A 103 -2.83 -2.78 -19.55
N LYS A 104 -2.36 -2.13 -20.61
CA LYS A 104 -1.61 -0.88 -20.47
C LYS A 104 -2.53 0.22 -19.94
N PHE A 105 -1.99 1.00 -19.02
CA PHE A 105 -2.63 2.21 -18.52
C PHE A 105 -1.58 3.27 -18.27
N GLU A 106 -2.03 4.51 -18.22
CA GLU A 106 -1.20 5.67 -17.87
C GLU A 106 -1.94 6.53 -16.85
N LEU A 107 -1.21 7.06 -15.87
CA LEU A 107 -1.75 8.02 -14.92
C LEU A 107 -1.46 9.43 -15.43
N LEU A 108 -2.51 10.21 -15.64
CA LEU A 108 -2.44 11.56 -16.19
C LEU A 108 -3.17 12.55 -15.29
N LEU A 109 -3.05 13.83 -15.59
CA LEU A 109 -3.95 14.85 -15.10
C LEU A 109 -5.00 15.13 -16.16
N SER A 110 -6.26 15.22 -15.73
CA SER A 110 -7.37 15.66 -16.58
C SER A 110 -7.06 17.06 -17.11
N PRO A 111 -7.16 17.30 -18.44
CA PRO A 111 -6.93 18.62 -19.01
C PRO A 111 -7.96 19.67 -18.53
N ASP A 112 -9.17 19.24 -18.18
CA ASP A 112 -10.26 20.13 -17.81
C ASP A 112 -10.31 20.41 -16.30
N THR A 113 -10.04 19.38 -15.48
CA THR A 113 -10.20 19.47 -14.02
C THR A 113 -8.89 19.50 -13.25
N ASN A 114 -7.74 19.24 -13.91
CA ASN A 114 -6.44 19.04 -13.27
C ASN A 114 -6.46 17.99 -12.14
N THR A 115 -7.39 17.04 -12.20
CA THR A 115 -7.45 15.92 -11.25
C THR A 115 -6.76 14.67 -11.80
N PRO A 116 -6.23 13.77 -10.95
CA PRO A 116 -5.64 12.53 -11.43
C PRO A 116 -6.67 11.65 -12.14
N VAL A 117 -6.28 11.13 -13.31
CA VAL A 117 -7.09 10.24 -14.15
C VAL A 117 -6.27 9.04 -14.61
N ILE A 118 -6.96 7.96 -14.96
CA ILE A 118 -6.39 6.72 -15.49
C ILE A 118 -6.80 6.63 -16.96
N ALA A 119 -5.84 6.69 -17.86
CA ALA A 119 -6.05 6.50 -19.29
C ALA A 119 -5.76 5.04 -19.67
N THR A 120 -6.64 4.41 -20.44
CA THR A 120 -6.46 3.03 -20.91
C THR A 120 -7.28 2.77 -22.18
N ASN A 121 -7.00 1.64 -22.85
CA ASN A 121 -7.76 1.19 -24.01
C ASN A 121 -8.84 0.15 -23.66
N VAL A 122 -9.07 -0.08 -22.37
CA VAL A 122 -10.07 -1.02 -21.88
C VAL A 122 -11.39 -0.28 -21.61
N GLU A 123 -12.45 -0.70 -22.27
CA GLU A 123 -13.83 -0.30 -21.97
C GLU A 123 -14.34 -1.00 -20.71
N GLY A 124 -15.08 -0.30 -19.85
CA GLY A 124 -15.62 -0.87 -18.61
C GLY A 124 -14.54 -1.36 -17.65
N ALA A 125 -13.42 -0.64 -17.59
CA ALA A 125 -12.22 -1.03 -16.86
C ALA A 125 -12.48 -1.16 -15.34
N TYR A 126 -11.85 -2.17 -14.73
CA TYR A 126 -11.73 -2.33 -13.29
C TYR A 126 -10.32 -1.94 -12.86
N GLY A 127 -10.20 -1.22 -11.76
CA GLY A 127 -8.92 -0.84 -11.18
C GLY A 127 -8.59 -1.72 -9.99
N ARG A 128 -7.39 -2.32 -10.00
CA ARG A 128 -6.78 -2.98 -8.85
C ARG A 128 -5.80 -2.02 -8.19
N TYR A 129 -6.03 -1.71 -6.92
CA TYR A 129 -5.25 -0.73 -6.17
C TYR A 129 -5.16 -1.07 -4.68
N THR A 130 -4.16 -0.50 -4.01
CA THR A 130 -4.10 -0.45 -2.55
C THR A 130 -4.92 0.75 -2.08
N ALA A 131 -5.93 0.51 -1.25
CA ALA A 131 -6.75 1.56 -0.66
C ALA A 131 -6.11 2.16 0.61
N VAL A 132 -6.42 3.43 0.90
CA VAL A 132 -6.10 4.06 2.16
C VAL A 132 -7.00 3.48 3.24
N VAL A 133 -6.41 2.72 4.16
CA VAL A 133 -7.10 2.13 5.32
C VAL A 133 -6.55 2.78 6.58
N THR A 134 -7.38 3.57 7.26
CA THR A 134 -6.99 4.32 8.46
C THR A 134 -7.21 3.56 9.77
N ASP A 135 -8.07 2.54 9.73
CA ASP A 135 -8.35 1.68 10.88
C ASP A 135 -7.20 0.71 11.10
N THR A 136 -6.43 0.92 12.17
CA THR A 136 -5.25 0.11 12.50
C THR A 136 -5.61 -1.33 12.83
N THR A 137 -6.85 -1.60 13.23
CA THR A 137 -7.29 -2.96 13.58
C THR A 137 -7.39 -3.89 12.36
N ARG A 138 -7.50 -3.29 11.17
CA ARG A 138 -7.58 -4.01 9.90
C ARG A 138 -6.22 -4.31 9.30
N TRP A 139 -5.16 -3.74 9.84
CA TRP A 139 -3.82 -3.93 9.33
C TRP A 139 -3.30 -5.34 9.67
N ASP A 140 -2.64 -5.96 8.70
CA ASP A 140 -1.98 -7.24 8.93
C ASP A 140 -0.68 -7.05 9.72
N SER A 141 -0.19 -8.15 10.31
CA SER A 141 1.04 -8.12 11.11
C SER A 141 2.26 -7.70 10.31
N SER A 142 2.33 -8.08 9.03
CA SER A 142 3.46 -7.78 8.14
C SER A 142 3.55 -6.29 7.82
N PHE A 143 2.41 -5.62 7.62
CA PHE A 143 2.31 -4.19 7.45
C PHE A 143 2.73 -3.46 8.73
N VAL A 144 2.23 -3.90 9.89
CA VAL A 144 2.60 -3.28 11.17
C VAL A 144 4.09 -3.39 11.43
N ASP A 145 4.72 -4.53 11.15
CA ASP A 145 6.17 -4.71 11.28
C ASP A 145 6.93 -3.76 10.32
N CYS A 146 6.52 -3.69 9.05
CA CYS A 146 7.10 -2.75 8.08
C CYS A 146 6.94 -1.29 8.54
N LEU A 147 5.77 -0.93 9.07
CA LEU A 147 5.48 0.41 9.55
C LEU A 147 6.31 0.76 10.79
N ALA A 148 6.47 -0.16 11.75
CA ALA A 148 7.30 0.05 12.92
C ALA A 148 8.76 0.33 12.53
N TRP A 149 9.32 -0.46 11.61
CA TRP A 149 10.67 -0.21 11.08
C TRP A 149 10.78 1.09 10.29
N ARG A 150 9.75 1.45 9.52
CA ARG A 150 9.73 2.71 8.76
C ARG A 150 9.70 3.92 9.70
N LEU A 151 8.85 3.88 10.71
CA LEU A 151 8.77 4.93 11.74
C LEU A 151 10.09 5.07 12.51
N ALA A 152 10.72 3.94 12.86
CA ALA A 152 12.02 3.93 13.51
C ALA A 152 13.08 4.61 12.62
N LEU A 153 13.14 4.26 11.34
CA LEU A 153 14.05 4.85 10.35
C LEU A 153 13.85 6.37 10.21
N ASP A 154 12.59 6.82 10.11
CA ASP A 154 12.26 8.23 9.93
C ASP A 154 12.53 9.05 11.21
N ALA A 155 12.37 8.43 12.40
CA ALA A 155 12.63 9.09 13.67
C ALA A 155 14.12 9.10 14.08
N CYS A 156 14.95 8.20 13.52
CA CYS A 156 16.37 8.06 13.85
C CYS A 156 17.13 9.40 13.88
N PRO A 157 17.06 10.27 12.85
CA PRO A 157 17.83 11.51 12.81
C PRO A 157 17.56 12.48 13.96
N ARG A 158 16.36 12.40 14.57
CA ARG A 158 15.95 13.30 15.64
C ARG A 158 16.06 12.66 17.03
N LEU A 159 15.82 11.36 17.14
CA LEU A 159 15.70 10.67 18.43
C LEU A 159 16.89 9.77 18.76
N SER A 160 17.61 9.25 17.77
CA SER A 160 18.79 8.42 18.01
C SER A 160 20.07 9.26 18.12
N THR A 161 20.99 8.79 18.94
CA THR A 161 22.33 9.36 19.12
C THR A 161 23.41 8.55 18.39
N ASP A 162 23.08 7.38 17.85
CA ASP A 162 24.01 6.48 17.16
C ASP A 162 23.74 6.47 15.64
N ALA A 163 24.77 6.79 14.85
CA ALA A 163 24.69 6.75 13.40
C ALA A 163 24.43 5.33 12.84
N GLN A 164 24.77 4.30 13.60
CA GLN A 164 24.55 2.90 13.22
C GLN A 164 23.07 2.51 13.28
N ASP A 165 22.25 3.18 14.09
CA ASP A 165 20.82 2.90 14.22
C ASP A 165 20.05 3.18 12.94
N TYR A 166 20.41 4.24 12.21
CA TYR A 166 19.80 4.53 10.92
C TYR A 166 20.04 3.37 9.93
N GLN A 167 21.27 2.86 9.85
CA GLN A 167 21.61 1.73 8.98
C GLN A 167 20.93 0.44 9.44
N ASN A 168 20.79 0.21 10.74
CA ASN A 168 20.06 -0.93 11.30
C ASN A 168 18.58 -0.88 10.94
N CYS A 169 17.94 0.28 11.13
CA CYS A 169 16.53 0.49 10.78
C CYS A 169 16.28 0.33 9.28
N TYR A 170 17.18 0.84 8.43
CA TYR A 170 17.08 0.69 6.99
C TYR A 170 17.13 -0.79 6.56
N ARG A 171 18.05 -1.58 7.15
CA ARG A 171 18.14 -3.02 6.92
C ARG A 171 16.91 -3.76 7.44
N GLY A 172 16.43 -3.40 8.64
CA GLY A 172 15.22 -3.96 9.23
C GLY A 172 13.99 -3.72 8.35
N TYR A 173 13.77 -2.49 7.90
CA TYR A 173 12.69 -2.12 6.99
C TYR A 173 12.76 -2.90 5.66
N SER A 174 13.95 -2.97 5.07
CA SER A 174 14.15 -3.69 3.80
C SER A 174 13.84 -5.19 3.94
N ALA A 175 14.25 -5.81 5.05
CA ALA A 175 13.98 -7.21 5.34
C ALA A 175 12.49 -7.47 5.61
N ALA A 176 11.85 -6.62 6.43
CA ALA A 176 10.42 -6.70 6.71
C ALA A 176 9.59 -6.60 5.42
N LEU A 177 9.93 -5.65 4.53
CA LEU A 177 9.25 -5.47 3.26
C LEU A 177 9.43 -6.67 2.32
N SER A 178 10.64 -7.23 2.22
CA SER A 178 10.90 -8.44 1.43
C SER A 178 10.10 -9.65 1.94
N ASN A 179 10.00 -9.80 3.26
CA ASN A 179 9.20 -10.85 3.87
C ASN A 179 7.70 -10.66 3.58
N ALA A 180 7.20 -9.42 3.73
CA ALA A 180 5.82 -9.08 3.42
C ALA A 180 5.46 -9.35 1.95
N MET A 181 6.33 -8.95 1.00
CA MET A 181 6.14 -9.25 -0.42
C MET A 181 6.09 -10.76 -0.70
N THR A 182 6.96 -11.54 -0.04
CA THR A 182 6.97 -13.00 -0.18
C THR A 182 5.68 -13.63 0.36
N MET A 183 5.15 -13.14 1.47
CA MET A 183 3.87 -13.58 2.04
C MET A 183 2.70 -13.22 1.11
N ASN A 184 2.66 -11.98 0.63
CA ASN A 184 1.61 -11.52 -0.28
C ASN A 184 1.59 -12.34 -1.58
N GLN A 185 2.75 -12.66 -2.15
CA GLN A 185 2.84 -13.54 -3.32
C GLN A 185 2.30 -14.95 -3.06
N ARG A 186 2.48 -15.49 -1.85
CA ARG A 186 1.94 -16.82 -1.50
C ARG A 186 0.42 -16.79 -1.39
N GLU A 187 -0.13 -15.75 -0.78
CA GLU A 187 -1.58 -15.56 -0.67
C GLU A 187 -2.22 -15.32 -2.05
N ASP A 188 -1.56 -14.57 -2.93
CA ASP A 188 -2.04 -14.33 -4.30
C ASP A 188 -2.00 -15.62 -5.15
N LYS A 189 -0.93 -16.43 -5.06
CA LYS A 189 -0.82 -17.72 -5.78
C LYS A 189 -1.89 -18.73 -5.40
N ASN A 190 -2.41 -18.71 -4.18
CA ASN A 190 -3.52 -19.59 -3.79
C ASN A 190 -4.84 -19.24 -4.51
N ASN A 191 -4.95 -18.02 -5.06
CA ASN A 191 -6.10 -17.59 -5.87
C ASN A 191 -5.99 -18.03 -7.34
N HIS A 192 -4.85 -18.58 -7.75
CA HIS A 192 -4.70 -19.23 -9.06
C HIS A 192 -5.15 -20.69 -8.90
N GLU A 193 -6.46 -20.95 -8.97
CA GLU A 193 -6.94 -22.33 -9.10
C GLU A 193 -6.29 -22.95 -10.35
N LYS A 194 -5.45 -23.98 -10.12
CA LYS A 194 -4.89 -24.82 -11.17
C LYS A 194 -6.03 -25.62 -11.80
N PHE A 195 -6.72 -25.05 -12.78
CA PHE A 195 -7.55 -25.86 -13.67
C PHE A 195 -6.65 -26.65 -14.62
N GLY A 196 -6.22 -27.82 -14.14
CA GLY A 196 -5.65 -28.85 -15.00
C GLY A 196 -6.72 -29.27 -16.00
N PHE A 197 -6.60 -28.79 -17.24
CA PHE A 197 -7.39 -29.26 -18.36
C PHE A 197 -6.99 -30.72 -18.65
N PHE A 198 -7.69 -31.69 -18.07
CA PHE A 198 -7.71 -33.05 -18.59
C PHE A 198 -8.61 -33.07 -19.82
N ILE A 199 -8.04 -32.79 -21.00
CA ILE A 199 -8.68 -33.14 -22.26
C ILE A 199 -8.48 -34.64 -22.43
N ASN A 200 -9.45 -35.45 -22.00
CA ASN A 200 -9.56 -36.82 -22.46
C ASN A 200 -9.98 -36.77 -23.93
N VAL A 201 -9.00 -36.88 -24.83
CA VAL A 201 -9.25 -37.15 -26.24
C VAL A 201 -9.70 -38.62 -26.33
N ARG A 202 -10.94 -38.81 -26.75
CA ARG A 202 -11.46 -40.09 -27.24
C ARG A 202 -11.18 -40.21 -28.74
#